data_AF-L9WJT3-F1
#
_entry.id   AF-L9WJT3-F1
#
_cell.length_a   1.000
_cell.length_b   1.000
_cell.length_c   1.000
_cell.angle_alpha   90.00
_cell.angle_beta   90.00
_cell.angle_gamma   90.00
#
_symmetry.space_group_name_H-M   'P 1'
#
loop_
_entity.id
_entity.type
_entity.pdbx_description
1 polymer ?
#
loop_
_entity_poly.entity_id
_entity_poly.type
_entity_poly.pdbx_seq_one_letter_code
_entity_poly.pdbx_strand_id
1 'polypeptide(L)'
;MSKDLNRVQIDESVSYKLRNLGKATGMTPNYIARIGLTYSLGEDRPPSMEEYDKEGKEFNRYTLLGEHDAMYIALVKKRMLNEGYNPETELEDYFLAHLNRGIETLSGRISNLTDLYDLVPGEIKDREVSATES
;
A
#
# COMPACT_ATOMS: atom_id res chain seq x y z
N MET A 1 7.19 22.97 -9.55
CA MET A 1 7.62 22.55 -8.20
C MET A 1 6.66 21.48 -7.76
N SER A 2 7.10 20.22 -7.72
CA SER A 2 6.31 19.13 -7.10
C SER A 2 5.92 19.59 -5.70
N LYS A 3 4.64 19.53 -5.36
CA LYS A 3 4.22 19.64 -3.96
C LYS A 3 4.95 18.54 -3.19
N ASP A 4 5.64 18.89 -2.11
CA ASP A 4 6.26 17.90 -1.26
C ASP A 4 5.15 17.07 -0.58
N LEU A 5 5.10 15.78 -0.89
CA LEU A 5 4.18 14.80 -0.31
C LEU A 5 4.55 14.53 1.16
N ASN A 6 4.46 15.52 2.04
CA ASN A 6 4.90 15.40 3.43
C ASN A 6 3.83 14.81 4.34
N ARG A 7 2.56 15.12 4.06
CA ARG A 7 1.39 14.61 4.77
C ARG A 7 0.41 14.06 3.74
N VAL A 8 -0.23 12.96 4.07
CA VAL A 8 -1.18 12.27 3.21
C VAL A 8 -2.40 11.90 4.04
N GLN A 9 -3.59 12.12 3.50
CA GLN A 9 -4.84 11.79 4.16
C GLN A 9 -5.56 10.75 3.31
N ILE A 10 -5.78 9.57 3.90
CA ILE A 10 -6.47 8.46 3.24
C ILE A 10 -7.98 8.63 3.37
N ASP A 11 -8.73 7.79 2.66
CA ASP A 11 -10.19 7.78 2.67
C ASP A 11 -10.76 7.46 4.06
N GLU A 12 -11.90 8.04 4.42
CA GLU A 12 -12.53 7.80 5.74
C GLU A 12 -12.88 6.32 5.94
N SER A 13 -13.49 5.69 4.94
CA SER A 13 -13.89 4.29 5.01
C SER A 13 -12.66 3.37 5.11
N VAL A 14 -11.60 3.70 4.38
CA VAL A 14 -10.32 2.96 4.40
C VAL A 14 -9.62 3.13 5.75
N SER A 15 -9.74 4.29 6.39
CA SER A 15 -9.20 4.54 7.73
C SER A 15 -9.79 3.60 8.78
N TYR A 16 -11.10 3.35 8.68
CA TYR A 16 -11.78 2.38 9.53
C TYR A 16 -11.28 0.95 9.27
N LYS A 17 -11.15 0.55 8.00
CA LYS A 17 -10.61 -0.75 7.59
C LYS A 17 -9.19 -0.97 8.11
N LEU A 18 -8.31 0.03 7.95
CA LEU A 18 -6.92 -0.01 8.44
C LEU A 18 -6.86 -0.24 9.95
N ARG A 19 -7.70 0.46 10.72
CA ARG A 19 -7.77 0.30 12.17
C ARG A 19 -8.20 -1.11 12.56
N ASN A 20 -9.18 -1.67 11.86
CA ASN A 20 -9.67 -3.01 12.13
C ASN A 20 -8.63 -4.08 11.78
N LEU A 21 -7.94 -3.95 10.65
CA LEU A 21 -6.81 -4.81 10.30
C LEU A 21 -5.71 -4.78 11.37
N GLY A 22 -5.37 -3.60 11.89
CA GLY A 22 -4.39 -3.47 12.99
C GLY A 22 -4.81 -4.23 14.25
N LYS A 23 -6.10 -4.21 14.60
CA LYS A 23 -6.63 -4.98 15.74
C LYS A 23 -6.62 -6.48 15.47
N ALA A 24 -7.00 -6.89 14.27
CA ALA A 24 -7.14 -8.29 13.87
C ALA A 24 -5.79 -9.01 13.75
N THR A 25 -4.76 -8.30 13.28
CA THR A 25 -3.43 -8.86 13.02
C THR A 25 -2.43 -8.56 14.12
N GLY A 26 -2.72 -7.59 15.01
CA GLY A 26 -1.76 -7.05 15.98
C GLY A 26 -0.67 -6.17 15.35
N MET A 27 -0.74 -5.89 14.05
CA MET A 27 0.26 -5.09 13.34
C MET A 27 0.01 -3.60 13.47
N THR A 28 1.09 -2.81 13.36
CA THR A 28 0.95 -1.36 13.30
C THR A 28 0.28 -0.94 11.97
N PRO A 29 -0.54 0.13 11.98
CA PRO A 29 -1.15 0.66 10.76
C PRO A 29 -0.15 0.97 9.64
N ASN A 30 1.07 1.42 9.99
CA ASN A 30 2.09 1.77 9.00
C ASN A 30 2.58 0.56 8.22
N TYR A 31 2.75 -0.60 8.88
CA TYR A 31 3.15 -1.82 8.18
C TYR A 31 2.05 -2.34 7.26
N ILE A 32 0.79 -2.33 7.72
CA ILE A 32 -0.36 -2.72 6.89
C ILE A 32 -0.47 -1.80 5.67
N ALA A 33 -0.29 -0.49 5.87
CA ALA A 33 -0.34 0.49 4.80
C ALA A 33 0.77 0.27 3.75
N ARG A 34 2.01 -0.08 4.17
CA ARG A 34 3.11 -0.44 3.26
C ARG A 34 2.84 -1.72 2.47
N ILE A 35 2.28 -2.74 3.13
CA ILE A 35 1.85 -3.99 2.46
C ILE A 35 0.75 -3.67 1.46
N GLY A 36 -0.26 -2.88 1.86
CA GLY A 36 -1.35 -2.48 0.97
C GLY A 36 -0.84 -1.72 -0.25
N LEU A 37 0.03 -0.73 -0.05
CA LEU A 37 0.63 0.03 -1.15
C LEU A 37 1.35 -0.87 -2.15
N THR A 38 2.23 -1.77 -1.68
CA THR A 38 3.01 -2.65 -2.55
C THR A 38 2.17 -3.73 -3.21
N TYR A 39 1.22 -4.29 -2.48
CA TYR A 39 0.21 -5.21 -3.01
C TYR A 39 -0.55 -4.55 -4.17
N SER A 40 -1.04 -3.34 -3.94
CA SER A 40 -1.72 -2.53 -4.94
C SER A 40 -0.81 -2.24 -6.14
N LEU A 41 0.44 -1.83 -5.97
CA LEU A 41 1.34 -1.57 -7.10
C LEU A 41 1.61 -2.81 -7.97
N GLY A 42 1.50 -4.01 -7.39
CA GLY A 42 1.65 -5.29 -8.07
C GLY A 42 0.43 -5.75 -8.87
N GLU A 43 -0.74 -5.15 -8.67
CA GLU A 43 -1.96 -5.49 -9.41
C GLU A 43 -1.86 -5.03 -10.89
N ASP A 44 -2.56 -5.74 -11.78
CA ASP A 44 -2.45 -5.53 -13.23
C ASP A 44 -2.89 -4.12 -13.66
N ARG A 45 -4.00 -3.63 -13.12
CA ARG A 45 -4.57 -2.33 -13.46
C ARG A 45 -4.33 -1.32 -12.34
N PRO A 46 -4.10 -0.03 -12.63
CA PRO A 46 -4.08 1.00 -11.60
C PRO A 46 -5.49 1.29 -11.05
N PRO A 47 -5.59 1.80 -9.81
CA PRO A 47 -6.83 2.35 -9.28
C PRO A 47 -7.17 3.68 -9.95
N SER A 48 -8.44 4.10 -9.83
CA SER A 48 -8.81 5.47 -10.20
C SER A 48 -8.30 6.45 -9.14
N MET A 49 -7.75 7.58 -9.58
CA MET A 49 -7.30 8.66 -8.68
C MET A 49 -8.46 9.46 -8.06
N GLU A 50 -9.67 9.30 -8.57
CA GLU A 50 -10.87 10.02 -8.14
C GLU A 50 -11.81 9.17 -7.27
N GLU A 51 -11.48 7.89 -7.05
CA GLU A 51 -12.36 6.93 -6.36
C GLU A 51 -12.47 7.18 -4.86
N TYR A 52 -11.45 7.80 -4.26
CA TYR A 52 -11.29 7.90 -2.82
C TYR A 52 -11.33 9.34 -2.36
N ASP A 53 -11.97 9.58 -1.20
CA ASP A 53 -11.90 10.87 -0.55
C ASP A 53 -10.55 11.08 0.18
N LYS A 54 -10.39 12.27 0.77
CA LYS A 54 -9.24 12.63 1.60
C LYS A 54 -9.70 13.12 2.98
N GLU A 55 -10.74 12.50 3.54
CA GLU A 55 -11.37 12.94 4.80
C GLU A 55 -11.00 12.06 6.00
N GLY A 56 -10.31 10.96 5.76
CA GLY A 56 -9.93 10.00 6.79
C GLY A 56 -8.67 10.35 7.58
N LYS A 57 -7.91 9.32 7.94
CA LYS A 57 -6.73 9.42 8.79
C LYS A 57 -5.58 10.07 8.03
N GLU A 58 -5.03 11.12 8.63
CA GLU A 58 -3.83 11.76 8.14
C GLU A 58 -2.57 11.05 8.67
N PHE A 59 -1.56 10.93 7.80
CA PHE A 59 -0.24 10.40 8.10
C PHE A 59 0.85 11.40 7.72
N ASN A 60 1.89 11.47 8.54
CA ASN A 60 3.16 11.99 8.09
C ASN A 60 3.85 10.91 7.22
N ARG A 61 4.24 11.25 5.98
CA ARG A 61 4.86 10.31 5.04
C ARG A 61 6.11 9.64 5.62
N TYR A 62 6.96 10.39 6.32
CA TYR A 62 8.17 9.86 6.94
C TYR A 62 7.84 8.76 7.96
N THR A 63 6.80 8.95 8.77
CA THR A 63 6.33 7.93 9.72
C THR A 63 5.67 6.75 9.00
N LEU A 64 4.89 7.04 7.95
CA LEU A 64 4.17 6.05 7.17
C LEU A 64 5.13 5.10 6.45
N LEU A 65 6.12 5.61 5.72
CA LEU A 65 7.03 4.83 4.89
C LEU A 65 8.35 4.46 5.60
N GLY A 66 8.70 5.18 6.65
CA GLY A 66 9.87 4.88 7.49
C GLY A 66 11.19 5.10 6.76
N GLU A 67 12.21 4.33 7.14
CA GLU A 67 13.56 4.42 6.57
C GLU A 67 13.63 4.10 5.07
N HIS A 68 12.64 3.37 4.53
CA HIS A 68 12.56 2.98 3.12
C HIS A 68 11.69 3.93 2.28
N ASP A 69 11.43 5.14 2.77
CA ASP A 69 10.63 6.16 2.10
C ASP A 69 10.99 6.33 0.61
N ALA A 70 12.28 6.53 0.32
CA ALA A 70 12.77 6.72 -1.04
C ALA A 70 12.49 5.51 -1.95
N MET A 71 12.55 4.29 -1.39
CA MET A 71 12.27 3.06 -2.14
C MET A 71 10.79 2.96 -2.53
N TYR A 72 9.88 3.15 -1.57
CA TYR A 72 8.43 3.10 -1.86
C TYR A 72 8.03 4.15 -2.90
N ILE A 73 8.62 5.35 -2.81
CA ILE A 73 8.29 6.44 -3.72
C ILE A 73 8.89 6.19 -5.10
N ALA A 74 10.09 5.60 -5.18
CA ALA A 74 10.64 5.15 -6.45
C ALA A 74 9.75 4.07 -7.12
N LEU A 75 9.18 3.13 -6.35
CA LEU A 75 8.23 2.14 -6.88
C LEU A 75 6.97 2.79 -7.44
N VAL A 76 6.40 3.76 -6.71
CA VAL A 76 5.22 4.52 -7.15
C VAL A 76 5.53 5.29 -8.44
N LYS A 77 6.63 6.06 -8.47
CA LYS A 77 7.05 6.81 -9.66
C LYS A 77 7.31 5.88 -10.85
N LYS A 78 7.95 4.73 -10.63
CA LYS A 78 8.17 3.73 -11.68
C LYS A 78 6.84 3.24 -12.27
N ARG A 79 5.86 2.92 -11.42
CA ARG A 79 4.53 2.50 -11.86
C ARG A 79 3.84 3.61 -12.65
N MET A 80 3.84 4.84 -12.13
CA MET A 80 3.26 6.02 -12.82
C MET A 80 3.83 6.19 -14.23
N LEU A 81 5.15 6.15 -14.38
CA LEU A 81 5.82 6.32 -15.67
C LEU A 81 5.46 5.20 -16.67
N ASN A 82 5.32 3.96 -16.19
CA ASN A 82 4.91 2.84 -17.03
C ASN A 82 3.47 2.99 -17.57
N GLU A 83 2.63 3.74 -16.88
CA GLU A 83 1.23 3.97 -17.23
C GLU A 83 0.98 5.34 -17.87
N GLY A 84 2.02 6.15 -18.05
CA GLY A 84 1.94 7.45 -18.72
C GLY A 84 1.50 8.62 -17.82
N TYR A 85 1.49 8.44 -16.49
CA TYR A 85 1.25 9.52 -15.54
C TYR A 85 2.51 10.36 -15.29
N ASN A 86 2.33 11.62 -14.88
CA ASN A 86 3.39 12.57 -14.57
C ASN A 86 3.66 12.66 -13.05
N PRO A 87 4.81 12.15 -12.56
CA PRO A 87 5.17 12.20 -11.15
C PRO A 87 5.32 13.60 -10.54
N GLU A 88 5.49 14.65 -11.35
CA GLU A 88 5.66 16.00 -10.83
C GLU A 88 4.33 16.68 -10.49
N THR A 89 3.23 16.18 -11.05
CA THR A 89 1.89 16.77 -10.91
C THR A 89 0.88 15.83 -10.26
N GLU A 90 1.05 14.52 -10.39
CA GLU A 90 0.02 13.53 -10.03
C GLU A 90 0.45 12.58 -8.91
N LEU A 91 1.66 12.76 -8.33
CA LEU A 91 2.23 11.80 -7.38
C LEU A 91 1.35 11.58 -6.14
N GLU A 92 0.79 12.65 -5.57
CA GLU A 92 -0.02 12.55 -4.36
C GLU A 92 -1.29 11.73 -4.59
N ASP A 93 -2.05 12.07 -5.64
CA ASP A 93 -3.33 11.41 -5.93
C ASP A 93 -3.11 9.96 -6.34
N TYR A 94 -2.09 9.69 -7.16
CA TYR A 94 -1.71 8.35 -7.56
C TYR A 94 -1.24 7.49 -6.37
N PHE A 95 -0.41 8.07 -5.49
CA PHE A 95 0.03 7.43 -4.25
C PHE A 95 -1.17 7.08 -3.36
N LEU A 96 -2.08 8.03 -3.14
CA LEU A 96 -3.26 7.85 -2.30
C LEU A 96 -4.22 6.81 -2.88
N ALA A 97 -4.45 6.81 -4.18
CA ALA A 97 -5.29 5.83 -4.85
C ALA A 97 -4.76 4.40 -4.64
N HIS A 98 -3.45 4.20 -4.82
CA HIS A 98 -2.83 2.91 -4.56
C HIS A 98 -2.85 2.51 -3.09
N LEU A 99 -2.59 3.46 -2.18
CA LEU A 99 -2.60 3.22 -0.75
C LEU A 99 -4.00 2.82 -0.26
N ASN A 100 -5.02 3.55 -0.69
CA ASN A 100 -6.41 3.31 -0.34
C ASN A 100 -6.89 1.94 -0.85
N ARG A 101 -6.73 1.70 -2.17
CA ARG A 101 -7.10 0.40 -2.77
C ARG A 101 -6.38 -0.76 -2.09
N GLY A 102 -5.09 -0.58 -1.80
CA GLY A 102 -4.28 -1.59 -1.15
C GLY A 102 -4.88 -2.03 0.19
N ILE A 103 -5.10 -1.07 1.08
CA ILE A 103 -5.69 -1.33 2.41
C ILE A 103 -7.10 -1.91 2.29
N GLU A 104 -7.91 -1.40 1.38
CA GLU A 104 -9.25 -1.93 1.12
C GLU A 104 -9.21 -3.39 0.67
N THR A 105 -8.33 -3.72 -0.27
CA THR A 105 -8.15 -5.09 -0.78
C THR A 105 -7.69 -6.02 0.32
N LEU A 106 -6.71 -5.60 1.13
CA LEU A 106 -6.24 -6.35 2.28
C LEU A 106 -7.38 -6.60 3.28
N SER A 107 -8.23 -5.61 3.53
CA SER A 107 -9.37 -5.74 4.45
C SER A 107 -10.41 -6.76 3.99
N GLY A 108 -10.50 -7.03 2.68
CA GLY A 108 -11.37 -8.07 2.13
C GLY A 108 -10.76 -9.47 2.17
N ARG A 109 -9.44 -9.59 2.41
CA ARG A 109 -8.70 -10.87 2.32
C ARG A 109 -8.11 -11.33 3.65
N ILE A 110 -7.81 -10.41 4.56
CA ILE A 110 -7.15 -10.70 5.84
C ILE A 110 -8.15 -10.52 6.97
N SER A 111 -8.35 -11.59 7.74
CA SER A 111 -9.09 -11.58 9.01
C SER A 111 -8.19 -11.75 10.22
N ASN A 112 -6.98 -12.28 10.06
CA ASN A 112 -5.99 -12.43 11.12
C ASN A 112 -4.56 -12.51 10.54
N LEU A 113 -3.53 -12.58 11.39
CA LEU A 113 -2.13 -12.54 10.95
C LEU A 113 -1.72 -13.68 10.01
N THR A 114 -2.28 -14.90 10.14
CA THR A 114 -1.87 -16.05 9.32
C THR A 114 -2.29 -15.90 7.86
N ASP A 115 -3.36 -15.14 7.59
CA ASP A 115 -3.89 -14.93 6.24
C ASP A 115 -2.91 -14.13 5.36
N LEU A 116 -1.92 -13.45 5.96
CA LEU A 116 -0.83 -12.82 5.20
C LEU A 116 -0.03 -13.83 4.37
N TYR A 117 0.08 -15.07 4.83
CA TYR A 117 0.77 -16.12 4.08
C TYR A 117 0.09 -16.35 2.73
N ASP A 118 -1.23 -16.24 2.66
CA ASP A 118 -1.98 -16.45 1.42
C ASP A 118 -1.72 -15.36 0.37
N LEU A 119 -1.25 -14.19 0.79
CA LEU A 119 -0.87 -13.10 -0.12
C LEU A 119 0.51 -13.28 -0.76
N VAL A 120 1.33 -14.19 -0.23
CA VAL A 120 2.65 -14.46 -0.80
C VAL A 120 2.49 -15.23 -2.12
N PRO A 121 3.11 -14.76 -3.23
CA PRO A 121 3.10 -15.47 -4.50
C PRO A 121 3.60 -16.92 -4.37
N GLY A 122 2.97 -17.84 -5.12
CA GLY A 122 3.29 -19.27 -5.05
C GLY A 122 4.75 -19.57 -5.38
N GLU A 123 5.33 -18.83 -6.32
CA GLU A 123 6.73 -18.98 -6.75
C GLU A 123 7.73 -18.70 -5.63
N ILE A 124 7.33 -17.93 -4.62
CA ILE A 124 8.14 -17.65 -3.43
C ILE A 124 7.95 -18.77 -2.39
N LYS A 125 6.71 -19.25 -2.21
CA LYS A 125 6.40 -20.37 -1.29
C LYS A 125 7.13 -21.65 -1.67
N ASP A 126 7.18 -21.96 -2.96
CA ASP A 126 7.83 -23.17 -3.48
C ASP A 126 9.37 -23.17 -3.28
N ARG A 127 9.98 -21.98 -3.19
CA ARG A 127 11.42 -21.83 -2.92
C ARG A 127 11.79 -22.12 -1.47
N GLU A 128 10.90 -21.87 -0.50
CA GLU A 128 11.16 -22.23 0.90
C GLU A 128 11.13 -23.75 1.10
N VAL A 129 10.19 -24.46 0.48
CA VAL A 129 10.07 -25.92 0.61
C VAL A 129 11.34 -26.61 0.09
N SER A 130 11.83 -26.20 -1.09
CA SER A 130 13.06 -26.75 -1.68
C SER A 130 14.34 -26.45 -0.90
N ALA A 131 14.40 -25.32 -0.18
CA ALA A 131 15.55 -24.96 0.67
C ALA A 131 15.59 -25.71 2.00
N THR A 132 14.46 -26.28 2.45
CA THR A 132 14.35 -27.02 3.72
C THR A 132 14.57 -28.53 3.53
N GLU A 133 14.47 -29.03 2.30
CA GLU A 133 14.72 -30.44 1.93
C GLU A 133 16.17 -30.72 1.49
N SER A 134 17.05 -29.72 1.56
CA SER A 134 18.49 -29.81 1.22
C SER A 134 19.37 -29.69 2.46
#